data_AF-A0AA39LYK6-F1
#
_entry.id   AF-A0AA39LYK6-F1
#
_cell.length_a   1.000
_cell.length_b   1.000
_cell.length_c   1.000
_cell.angle_alpha   90.00
_cell.angle_beta   90.00
_cell.angle_gamma   90.00
#
_symmetry.space_group_name_H-M   'P 1'
#
loop_
_entity.id
_entity.type
_entity.pdbx_description
1 polymer ?
#
loop_
_entity_poly.entity_id
_entity_poly.type
_entity_poly.pdbx_seq_one_letter_code
_entity_poly.pdbx_strand_id
1 'polypeptide(L)'
;MASTAVKKLFLVLSILLIIVGLGFSIAGLFSPAWQVVDIREFRAEHQHGLWWDCIRSEKHVVAVGDFYEESPLHCMYKFDESASSVIENTLLNIDEDGAAGESEHHRFWAWHKAVLFFIIFSQFLAFLSICTGICAPCFPATAFVFTICLFLALLSSVIADGVFFLAANRVDNRFVQGMVGTYEQRIGYAFYLHIMGTVCWSIAFMSSLATTYKFFSGQSGSSEKSDKTGFVAVEDTSKWAPHETSFTSQRTLQTSDVQFSAVPQRDPLLEKYTRPLPPYPHYRRETSA
;
A
#
# COMPACT_ATOMS: atom_id res chain seq x y z
N MET A 1 0.91 23.97 -31.31
CA MET A 1 -0.19 24.15 -30.33
C MET A 1 -0.98 22.87 -30.07
N ALA A 2 -1.30 22.03 -31.07
CA ALA A 2 -2.02 20.76 -30.84
C ALA A 2 -1.30 19.76 -29.91
N SER A 3 0.05 19.65 -30.01
CA SER A 3 0.84 18.70 -29.21
C SER A 3 0.79 18.94 -27.69
N THR A 4 0.70 20.20 -27.25
CA THR A 4 0.62 20.54 -25.81
C THR A 4 -0.77 20.31 -25.24
N ALA A 5 -1.83 20.56 -26.02
CA ALA A 5 -3.21 20.26 -25.61
C ALA A 5 -3.42 18.74 -25.41
N VAL A 6 -2.87 17.92 -26.31
CA VAL A 6 -2.96 16.45 -26.22
C VAL A 6 -2.23 15.91 -24.98
N LYS A 7 -1.04 16.44 -24.65
CA LYS A 7 -0.31 16.06 -23.43
C LYS A 7 -1.09 16.39 -22.16
N LYS A 8 -1.69 17.58 -22.09
CA LYS A 8 -2.53 18.00 -20.96
C LYS A 8 -3.77 17.12 -20.83
N LEU A 9 -4.41 16.76 -21.95
CA LEU A 9 -5.57 15.88 -21.97
C LEU A 9 -5.24 14.50 -21.38
N PHE A 10 -4.17 13.86 -21.83
CA PHE A 10 -3.77 12.55 -21.31
C PHE A 10 -3.40 12.60 -19.82
N LEU A 11 -2.74 13.68 -19.38
CA LEU A 11 -2.41 13.87 -17.96
C LEU A 11 -3.68 14.02 -17.12
N VAL A 12 -4.61 14.90 -17.51
CA VAL A 12 -5.89 15.07 -16.78
C VAL A 12 -6.70 13.78 -16.77
N LEU A 13 -6.80 13.10 -17.92
CA LEU A 13 -7.49 11.81 -18.02
C LEU A 13 -6.87 10.76 -17.09
N SER A 14 -5.54 10.67 -17.04
CA SER A 14 -4.85 9.75 -16.15
C SER A 14 -5.14 10.04 -14.68
N ILE A 15 -5.12 11.31 -14.26
CA ILE A 15 -5.44 11.69 -12.88
C ILE A 15 -6.88 11.34 -12.51
N LEU A 16 -7.84 11.60 -13.41
CA LEU A 16 -9.25 11.24 -13.18
C LEU A 16 -9.44 9.73 -13.03
N LEU A 17 -8.79 8.94 -13.89
CA LEU A 17 -8.82 7.47 -13.79
C LEU A 17 -8.17 6.95 -12.50
N ILE A 18 -7.11 7.62 -12.00
CA ILE A 18 -6.50 7.26 -10.70
C ILE A 18 -7.48 7.53 -9.57
N ILE A 19 -8.17 8.66 -9.57
CA ILE A 19 -9.18 9.03 -8.55
C ILE A 19 -10.35 8.03 -8.56
N VAL A 20 -10.87 7.69 -9.74
CA VAL A 20 -11.94 6.67 -9.86
C VAL A 20 -11.44 5.31 -9.38
N GLY A 21 -10.23 4.91 -9.75
CA GLY A 21 -9.63 3.66 -9.30
C GLY A 21 -9.40 3.60 -7.79
N LEU A 22 -8.96 4.71 -7.18
CA LEU A 22 -8.89 4.89 -5.72
C LEU A 22 -10.25 4.67 -5.06
N GLY A 23 -11.30 5.28 -5.61
CA GLY A 23 -12.67 5.11 -5.11
C GLY A 23 -13.12 3.66 -5.11
N PHE A 24 -12.93 2.94 -6.23
CA PHE A 24 -13.28 1.52 -6.32
C PHE A 24 -12.45 0.64 -5.39
N SER A 25 -11.14 0.90 -5.30
CA SER A 25 -10.23 0.11 -4.47
C SER A 25 -10.48 0.35 -2.96
N ILE A 26 -10.81 1.57 -2.54
CA ILE A 26 -11.28 1.89 -1.18
C ILE A 26 -12.63 1.21 -0.90
N ALA A 27 -13.58 1.27 -1.83
CA ALA A 27 -14.87 0.60 -1.68
C ALA A 27 -14.72 -0.93 -1.55
N GLY A 28 -13.80 -1.54 -2.29
CA GLY A 28 -13.42 -2.94 -2.11
C GLY A 28 -12.79 -3.21 -0.75
N LEU A 29 -11.79 -2.41 -0.34
CA LEU A 29 -11.08 -2.56 0.93
C LEU A 29 -12.02 -2.50 2.14
N PHE A 30 -12.97 -1.56 2.13
CA PHE A 30 -14.00 -1.39 3.17
C PHE A 30 -15.30 -2.14 2.83
N SER A 31 -15.25 -3.23 2.07
CA SER A 31 -16.41 -4.11 1.88
C SER A 31 -16.17 -5.47 2.53
N PRO A 32 -17.17 -6.05 3.22
CA PRO A 32 -17.08 -7.38 3.81
C PRO A 32 -17.20 -8.53 2.80
N ALA A 33 -17.54 -8.28 1.54
CA ALA A 33 -17.84 -9.35 0.60
C ALA A 33 -16.65 -9.65 -0.32
N TRP A 34 -15.48 -9.97 0.25
CA TRP A 34 -14.36 -10.51 -0.55
C TRP A 34 -14.58 -11.99 -0.85
N GLN A 35 -15.03 -12.75 0.16
CA GLN A 35 -15.57 -14.09 -0.01
C GLN A 35 -16.94 -14.16 0.66
N VAL A 36 -17.86 -14.93 0.08
CA VAL A 36 -19.22 -15.10 0.59
C VAL A 36 -19.51 -16.59 0.65
N VAL A 37 -20.06 -17.03 1.78
CA VAL A 37 -20.49 -18.42 1.98
C VAL A 37 -21.88 -18.42 2.61
N ASP A 38 -22.70 -19.36 2.16
CA ASP A 38 -24.05 -19.58 2.69
C ASP A 38 -24.05 -20.92 3.42
N ILE A 39 -24.24 -20.86 4.75
CA ILE A 39 -24.23 -22.03 5.62
C ILE A 39 -25.67 -22.44 5.90
N ARG A 40 -26.07 -23.57 5.31
CA ARG A 40 -27.46 -24.02 5.30
C ARG A 40 -27.95 -24.52 6.66
N GLU A 41 -27.06 -25.02 7.53
CA GLU A 41 -27.45 -25.46 8.88
C GLU A 41 -27.93 -24.29 9.73
N PHE A 42 -27.21 -23.17 9.67
CA PHE A 42 -27.52 -21.97 10.44
C PHE A 42 -28.44 -21.00 9.71
N ARG A 43 -28.70 -21.26 8.41
CA ARG A 43 -29.41 -20.34 7.52
C ARG A 43 -28.83 -18.93 7.62
N ALA A 44 -27.52 -18.83 7.43
CA ALA A 44 -26.80 -17.59 7.57
C ALA A 44 -25.82 -17.40 6.41
N GLU A 45 -25.80 -16.19 5.88
CA GLU A 45 -24.82 -15.72 4.92
C GLU A 45 -23.65 -15.10 5.69
N HIS A 46 -22.45 -15.62 5.44
CA HIS A 46 -21.20 -15.11 6.01
C HIS A 46 -20.42 -14.42 4.90
N GLN A 47 -20.09 -13.16 5.14
CA GLN A 47 -19.29 -12.33 4.25
C GLN A 47 -17.94 -12.08 4.91
N HIS A 48 -16.90 -12.65 4.31
CA HIS A 48 -15.51 -12.52 4.75
C HIS A 48 -14.84 -11.36 4.04
N GLY A 49 -14.52 -10.32 4.80
CA GLY A 49 -13.71 -9.19 4.35
C GLY A 49 -12.23 -9.42 4.63
N LEU A 50 -11.41 -8.46 4.20
CA LEU A 50 -9.95 -8.52 4.44
C LEU A 50 -9.59 -8.42 5.93
N TRP A 51 -10.30 -7.57 6.69
CA TRP A 51 -10.00 -7.27 8.10
C TRP A 51 -11.19 -7.38 9.05
N TRP A 52 -12.37 -7.70 8.52
CA TRP A 52 -13.60 -7.88 9.27
C TRP A 52 -14.39 -9.02 8.62
N ASP A 53 -15.33 -9.57 9.36
CA ASP A 53 -16.29 -10.55 8.89
C ASP A 53 -17.69 -10.07 9.26
N CYS A 54 -18.66 -10.25 8.39
CA CYS A 54 -20.05 -9.91 8.67
C CYS A 54 -20.96 -11.13 8.48
N ILE A 55 -21.92 -11.28 9.37
CA ILE A 55 -22.88 -12.38 9.36
C ILE A 55 -24.29 -11.80 9.21
N ARG A 56 -25.09 -12.44 8.37
CA ARG A 56 -26.50 -12.13 8.14
C ARG A 56 -27.32 -13.42 8.29
N SER A 57 -28.21 -13.47 9.27
CA SER A 57 -29.12 -14.61 9.45
C SER A 57 -30.37 -14.48 8.60
N GLU A 58 -30.72 -15.49 7.80
CA GLU A 58 -32.00 -15.52 7.08
C GLU A 58 -33.15 -15.74 8.08
N LYS A 59 -34.04 -14.75 8.22
CA LYS A 59 -35.25 -14.87 9.05
C LYS A 59 -36.27 -15.79 8.39
N HIS A 60 -36.91 -16.67 9.17
CA HIS A 60 -38.00 -17.52 8.66
C HIS A 60 -39.27 -16.71 8.36
N VAL A 61 -39.93 -17.09 7.27
CA VAL A 61 -41.34 -16.84 6.97
C VAL A 61 -42.27 -17.29 8.12
N VAL A 62 -42.91 -16.35 8.84
CA VAL A 62 -44.33 -16.45 9.27
C VAL A 62 -44.93 -15.05 9.50
N ALA A 63 -45.34 -14.38 8.41
CA ALA A 63 -46.52 -13.53 8.33
C ALA A 63 -46.56 -12.93 6.91
N VAL A 64 -47.73 -12.88 6.29
CA VAL A 64 -47.95 -12.42 4.90
C VAL A 64 -47.77 -10.89 4.76
N GLY A 65 -46.87 -10.27 5.53
CA GLY A 65 -46.69 -8.81 5.61
C GLY A 65 -45.25 -8.29 5.67
N ASP A 66 -44.27 -9.09 6.09
CA ASP A 66 -42.90 -8.60 6.39
C ASP A 66 -41.87 -9.04 5.32
N PHE A 67 -42.24 -8.99 4.05
CA PHE A 67 -41.46 -9.57 2.94
C PHE A 67 -40.17 -8.81 2.53
N TYR A 68 -39.74 -7.76 3.25
CA TYR A 68 -38.64 -6.91 2.78
C TYR A 68 -37.65 -6.40 3.83
N GLU A 69 -37.73 -6.79 5.11
CA GLU A 69 -36.68 -6.43 6.07
C GLU A 69 -35.59 -7.51 6.11
N GLU A 70 -34.60 -7.38 5.22
CA GLU A 70 -33.31 -8.07 5.35
C GLU A 70 -32.79 -7.85 6.78
N SER A 71 -32.34 -8.93 7.42
CA SER A 71 -31.70 -8.84 8.74
C SER A 71 -30.45 -7.95 8.66
N PRO A 72 -30.20 -7.13 9.70
CA PRO A 72 -29.03 -6.25 9.72
C PRO A 72 -27.75 -7.08 9.72
N LEU A 73 -26.75 -6.65 8.94
CA LEU A 73 -25.41 -7.24 8.94
C LEU A 73 -24.75 -7.01 10.31
N HIS A 74 -24.33 -8.09 10.97
CA HIS A 74 -23.55 -8.00 12.19
C HIS A 74 -22.06 -8.22 11.86
N CYS A 75 -21.24 -7.18 12.02
CA CYS A 75 -19.83 -7.20 11.62
C CYS A 75 -18.88 -7.23 12.82
N MET A 76 -17.85 -8.06 12.74
CA MET A 76 -16.80 -8.25 13.75
C MET A 76 -15.42 -8.07 13.11
N TYR A 77 -14.46 -7.50 13.84
CA TYR A 77 -13.09 -7.32 13.34
C TYR A 77 -12.23 -8.58 13.56
N LYS A 78 -11.39 -8.93 12.58
CA LYS A 78 -10.43 -10.06 12.69
C LYS A 78 -9.29 -9.80 13.70
N PHE A 79 -9.14 -8.57 14.19
CA PHE A 79 -8.05 -8.15 15.08
C PHE A 79 -8.40 -8.20 16.57
N ASP A 80 -9.62 -8.57 16.93
CA ASP A 80 -10.08 -8.54 18.33
C ASP A 80 -9.50 -9.72 19.13
N GLU A 81 -8.51 -9.43 19.98
CA GLU A 81 -7.82 -10.40 20.85
C GLU A 81 -8.77 -11.01 21.92
N SER A 82 -9.83 -10.27 22.29
CA SER A 82 -10.83 -10.77 23.23
C SER A 82 -11.73 -11.84 22.61
N ALA A 83 -12.02 -11.72 21.31
CA ALA A 83 -12.72 -12.76 20.56
C ALA A 83 -11.81 -13.98 20.32
N SER A 84 -10.53 -13.78 19.98
CA SER A 84 -9.60 -14.89 19.74
C SER A 84 -9.32 -15.71 21.00
N SER A 85 -9.24 -15.08 22.18
CA SER A 85 -8.97 -15.76 23.44
C SER A 85 -10.18 -16.53 23.99
N VAL A 86 -11.41 -16.06 23.77
CA VAL A 86 -12.63 -16.81 24.10
C VAL A 86 -12.74 -18.05 23.20
N ILE A 87 -12.46 -17.88 21.90
CA ILE A 87 -12.44 -18.96 20.91
C ILE A 87 -11.40 -20.04 21.26
N GLU A 88 -10.17 -19.63 21.61
CA GLU A 88 -9.07 -20.57 21.94
C GLU A 88 -9.37 -21.37 23.21
N ASN A 89 -9.99 -20.75 24.22
CA ASN A 89 -10.43 -21.43 25.44
C ASN A 89 -11.58 -22.42 25.19
N THR A 90 -12.46 -22.15 24.21
CA THR A 90 -13.52 -23.08 23.80
C THR A 90 -12.97 -24.25 22.98
N LEU A 91 -11.96 -24.02 22.13
CA LEU A 91 -11.30 -25.06 21.31
C LEU A 91 -10.53 -26.11 22.13
N LEU A 92 -9.96 -25.73 23.27
CA LEU A 92 -9.23 -26.68 24.13
C LEU A 92 -10.14 -27.69 24.84
N ASN A 93 -11.46 -27.50 24.79
CA ASN A 93 -12.43 -28.29 25.56
C ASN A 93 -13.40 -29.15 24.73
N ILE A 94 -13.33 -29.16 23.40
CA ILE A 94 -14.44 -29.71 22.59
C ILE A 94 -13.94 -30.68 21.51
N ASP A 95 -14.20 -31.97 21.77
CA ASP A 95 -14.07 -33.10 20.84
C ASP A 95 -15.39 -33.30 20.02
N GLU A 96 -16.31 -32.32 19.96
CA GLU A 96 -17.70 -32.57 19.51
C GLU A 96 -18.42 -31.49 18.66
N ASP A 97 -17.95 -30.24 18.50
CA ASP A 97 -18.74 -29.20 17.83
C ASP A 97 -18.14 -28.72 16.51
N GLY A 98 -18.87 -28.93 15.41
CA GLY A 98 -18.61 -28.32 14.10
C GLY A 98 -18.60 -26.78 14.08
N ALA A 99 -18.82 -26.12 15.22
CA ALA A 99 -18.58 -24.69 15.44
C ALA A 99 -17.09 -24.34 15.59
N ALA A 100 -16.21 -25.31 15.91
CA ALA A 100 -14.76 -25.14 15.94
C ALA A 100 -14.15 -24.85 14.55
N GLY A 101 -14.84 -25.20 13.45
CA GLY A 101 -14.43 -24.82 12.10
C GLY A 101 -14.65 -23.32 11.78
N GLU A 102 -15.60 -22.68 12.46
CA GLU A 102 -15.89 -21.26 12.31
C GLU A 102 -14.85 -20.39 13.04
N SER A 103 -14.25 -20.91 14.11
CA SER A 103 -13.11 -20.26 14.78
C SER A 103 -11.84 -20.16 13.94
N GLU A 104 -11.62 -21.07 13.00
CA GLU A 104 -10.51 -20.98 12.04
C GLU A 104 -10.67 -19.80 11.05
N HIS A 105 -11.89 -19.24 10.91
CA HIS A 105 -12.20 -18.14 9.98
C HIS A 105 -11.93 -16.74 10.55
N HIS A 106 -11.80 -16.61 11.87
CA HIS A 106 -11.37 -15.36 12.52
C HIS A 106 -9.86 -15.18 12.57
N ARG A 107 -9.07 -16.22 12.25
CA ARG A 107 -7.61 -16.12 12.33
C ARG A 107 -7.08 -15.23 11.20
N PHE A 108 -6.38 -14.16 11.58
CA PHE A 108 -5.79 -13.24 10.61
C PHE A 108 -4.54 -13.86 9.95
N TRP A 109 -4.77 -14.70 8.94
CA TRP A 109 -3.74 -15.46 8.23
C TRP A 109 -2.70 -14.55 7.56
N ALA A 110 -1.51 -15.09 7.32
CA ALA A 110 -0.40 -14.37 6.69
C ALA A 110 -0.75 -13.80 5.31
N TRP A 111 -1.61 -14.48 4.54
CA TRP A 111 -2.05 -14.00 3.24
C TRP A 111 -2.98 -12.79 3.35
N HIS A 112 -3.90 -12.76 4.33
CA HIS A 112 -4.73 -11.56 4.59
C HIS A 112 -3.86 -10.35 4.92
N LYS A 113 -2.85 -10.53 5.78
CA LYS A 113 -1.84 -9.50 6.12
C LYS A 113 -1.12 -8.99 4.88
N ALA A 114 -0.68 -9.90 4.01
CA ALA A 114 0.04 -9.55 2.79
C ALA A 114 -0.85 -8.77 1.81
N VAL A 115 -2.07 -9.26 1.54
CA VAL A 115 -3.03 -8.56 0.67
C VAL A 115 -3.34 -7.18 1.20
N LEU A 116 -3.64 -7.05 2.50
CA LEU A 116 -3.92 -5.76 3.13
C LEU A 116 -2.75 -4.78 2.99
N PHE A 117 -1.53 -5.25 3.25
CA PHE A 117 -0.32 -4.45 3.12
C PHE A 117 -0.16 -3.95 1.68
N PHE A 118 -0.28 -4.83 0.69
CA PHE A 118 -0.14 -4.44 -0.72
C PHE A 118 -1.22 -3.46 -1.15
N ILE A 119 -2.48 -3.64 -0.71
CA ILE A 119 -3.56 -2.69 -1.02
C ILE A 119 -3.25 -1.32 -0.41
N ILE A 120 -2.97 -1.23 0.90
CA ILE A 120 -2.69 0.05 1.58
C ILE A 120 -1.47 0.74 0.97
N PHE A 121 -0.40 -0.03 0.70
CA PHE A 121 0.81 0.48 0.05
C PHE A 121 0.50 1.00 -1.37
N SER A 122 -0.33 0.30 -2.13
CA SER A 122 -0.76 0.74 -3.46
C SER A 122 -1.55 2.04 -3.41
N GLN A 123 -2.45 2.21 -2.43
CA GLN A 123 -3.20 3.46 -2.24
C GLN A 123 -2.29 4.63 -1.91
N PHE A 124 -1.32 4.41 -1.02
CA PHE A 124 -0.36 5.45 -0.65
C PHE A 124 0.45 5.91 -1.86
N LEU A 125 0.93 4.96 -2.68
CA LEU A 125 1.65 5.28 -3.92
C LEU A 125 0.76 5.95 -4.97
N ALA A 126 -0.51 5.55 -5.10
CA ALA A 126 -1.47 6.20 -5.99
C ALA A 126 -1.77 7.64 -5.55
N PHE A 127 -1.86 7.90 -4.24
CA PHE A 127 -1.98 9.25 -3.69
C PHE A 127 -0.74 10.11 -3.98
N LEU A 128 0.46 9.58 -3.75
CA LEU A 128 1.72 10.25 -4.11
C LEU A 128 1.80 10.54 -5.62
N SER A 129 1.30 9.62 -6.45
CA SER A 129 1.18 9.82 -7.88
C SER A 129 0.28 11.03 -8.18
N ILE A 130 -0.92 11.14 -7.59
CA ILE A 130 -1.78 12.32 -7.79
C ILE A 130 -1.06 13.62 -7.38
N CYS A 131 -0.43 13.66 -6.21
CA CYS A 131 0.29 14.85 -5.74
C CYS A 131 1.38 15.29 -6.71
N THR A 132 2.16 14.34 -7.23
CA THR A 132 3.25 14.62 -8.20
C THR A 132 2.71 14.94 -9.60
N GLY A 133 1.60 14.33 -10.01
CA GLY A 133 0.93 14.58 -11.29
C GLY A 133 0.33 15.99 -11.38
N ILE A 134 -0.25 16.50 -10.28
CA ILE A 134 -0.76 17.88 -10.22
C ILE A 134 0.38 18.91 -10.31
N CYS A 135 1.56 18.58 -9.76
CA CYS A 135 2.76 19.43 -9.80
C CYS A 135 3.56 19.33 -11.11
N ALA A 136 3.24 18.37 -11.99
CA ALA A 136 3.93 18.15 -13.26
C ALA A 136 4.04 19.38 -14.18
N PRO A 137 3.03 20.28 -14.27
CA PRO A 137 3.16 21.52 -15.04
C PRO A 137 4.18 22.51 -14.48
N CYS A 138 4.45 22.46 -13.16
CA CYS A 138 5.36 23.37 -12.47
C CYS A 138 6.82 22.90 -12.55
N PHE A 139 7.03 21.58 -12.46
CA PHE A 139 8.36 20.98 -12.48
C PHE A 139 8.38 19.68 -13.29
N PRO A 140 8.96 19.67 -14.52
CA PRO A 140 8.90 18.51 -15.41
C PRO A 140 9.45 17.21 -14.82
N ALA A 141 10.41 17.27 -13.89
CA ALA A 141 10.95 16.05 -13.29
C ALA A 141 9.93 15.30 -12.40
N THR A 142 8.89 15.99 -11.88
CA THR A 142 7.79 15.33 -11.17
C THR A 142 6.95 14.42 -12.06
N ALA A 143 6.97 14.61 -13.39
CA ALA A 143 6.28 13.71 -14.32
C ALA A 143 6.87 12.29 -14.30
N PHE A 144 8.19 12.14 -14.08
CA PHE A 144 8.81 10.83 -13.93
C PHE A 144 8.39 10.17 -12.62
N VAL A 145 8.41 10.93 -11.52
CA VAL A 145 7.95 10.45 -10.21
C VAL A 145 6.49 10.02 -10.28
N PHE A 146 5.63 10.80 -10.94
CA PHE A 146 4.22 10.46 -11.21
C PHE A 146 4.08 9.07 -11.86
N THR A 147 4.81 8.82 -12.95
CA THR A 147 4.76 7.54 -13.68
C THR A 147 5.33 6.37 -12.89
N ILE A 148 6.42 6.57 -12.15
CA ILE A 148 7.07 5.52 -11.35
C ILE A 148 6.17 5.14 -10.17
N CYS A 149 5.64 6.12 -9.44
CA CYS A 149 4.70 5.88 -8.34
C CYS A 149 3.44 5.16 -8.84
N LEU A 150 2.88 5.56 -9.99
CA LEU A 150 1.71 4.89 -10.57
C LEU A 150 2.02 3.44 -10.98
N PHE A 151 3.20 3.18 -11.56
CA PHE A 151 3.63 1.82 -11.90
C PHE A 151 3.75 0.94 -10.65
N LEU A 152 4.40 1.43 -9.59
CA LEU A 152 4.55 0.69 -8.34
C LEU A 152 3.20 0.47 -7.64
N ALA A 153 2.28 1.45 -7.71
CA ALA A 153 0.91 1.30 -7.22
C ALA A 153 0.17 0.20 -8.00
N LEU A 154 0.25 0.22 -9.33
CA LEU A 154 -0.37 -0.80 -10.17
C LEU A 154 0.20 -2.20 -9.90
N LEU A 155 1.54 -2.31 -9.81
CA LEU A 155 2.21 -3.58 -9.56
C LEU A 155 1.79 -4.17 -8.20
N SER A 156 1.79 -3.36 -7.15
CA SER A 156 1.35 -3.79 -5.81
C SER A 156 -0.13 -4.18 -5.78
N SER A 157 -0.98 -3.44 -6.51
CA SER A 157 -2.41 -3.77 -6.66
C SER A 157 -2.63 -5.12 -7.37
N VAL A 158 -1.93 -5.38 -8.47
CA VAL A 158 -1.98 -6.67 -9.20
C VAL A 158 -1.45 -7.82 -8.33
N ILE A 159 -0.41 -7.59 -7.54
CA ILE A 159 0.11 -8.59 -6.59
C ILE A 159 -0.95 -8.88 -5.52
N ALA A 160 -1.63 -7.87 -4.98
CA ALA A 160 -2.71 -8.06 -4.02
C ALA A 160 -3.84 -8.92 -4.60
N ASP A 161 -4.29 -8.60 -5.82
CA ASP A 161 -5.33 -9.36 -6.54
C ASP A 161 -4.89 -10.82 -6.75
N GLY A 162 -3.64 -11.04 -7.16
CA GLY A 162 -3.08 -12.37 -7.40
C GLY A 162 -2.94 -13.19 -6.13
N VAL A 163 -2.42 -12.61 -5.04
CA VAL A 163 -2.30 -13.30 -3.74
C VAL A 163 -3.68 -13.67 -3.21
N PHE A 164 -4.64 -12.76 -3.26
CA PHE A 164 -6.02 -13.05 -2.85
C PHE A 164 -6.63 -14.17 -3.71
N PHE A 165 -6.53 -14.07 -5.04
CA PHE A 165 -7.12 -15.06 -5.94
C PHE A 165 -6.53 -16.46 -5.73
N LEU A 166 -5.21 -16.57 -5.57
CA LEU A 166 -4.55 -17.85 -5.28
C LEU A 166 -4.93 -18.39 -3.90
N ALA A 167 -5.02 -17.52 -2.89
CA ALA A 167 -5.43 -17.91 -1.55
C ALA A 167 -6.90 -18.36 -1.53
N ALA A 168 -7.80 -17.65 -2.18
CA ALA A 168 -9.24 -17.96 -2.23
C ALA A 168 -9.54 -19.26 -3.01
N ASN A 169 -8.71 -19.62 -4.00
CA ASN A 169 -8.87 -20.88 -4.75
C ASN A 169 -8.17 -22.08 -4.10
N ARG A 170 -7.36 -21.86 -3.05
CA ARG A 170 -6.75 -22.95 -2.30
C ARG A 170 -7.85 -23.77 -1.62
N VAL A 171 -7.77 -25.10 -1.71
CA VAL A 171 -8.79 -26.02 -1.18
C VAL A 171 -9.13 -25.74 0.29
N ASP A 172 -8.10 -25.51 1.12
CA ASP A 172 -8.23 -25.24 2.55
C ASP A 172 -9.04 -23.96 2.86
N ASN A 173 -9.04 -22.99 1.93
CA ASN A 173 -9.74 -21.71 2.08
C ASN A 173 -11.05 -21.68 1.29
N ARG A 174 -11.17 -22.46 0.22
CA ARG A 174 -12.36 -22.51 -0.63
C ARG A 174 -13.52 -23.26 0.03
N PHE A 175 -13.21 -24.24 0.89
CA PHE A 175 -14.24 -25.07 1.51
C PHE A 175 -14.24 -24.88 3.02
N VAL A 176 -15.41 -24.48 3.55
CA VAL A 176 -15.67 -24.41 4.98
C VAL A 176 -16.32 -25.71 5.43
N GLN A 177 -15.82 -26.32 6.50
CA GLN A 177 -16.46 -27.47 7.12
C GLN A 177 -17.49 -26.96 8.13
N GLY A 178 -18.76 -27.26 7.89
CA GLY A 178 -19.83 -27.11 8.87
C GLY A 178 -20.04 -28.41 9.67
N MET A 179 -21.01 -28.39 10.57
CA MET A 179 -21.34 -29.54 11.42
C MET A 179 -21.83 -30.76 10.62
N VAL A 180 -22.52 -30.55 9.50
CA VAL A 180 -23.19 -31.63 8.73
C VAL A 180 -22.73 -31.68 7.27
N GLY A 181 -21.88 -30.76 6.82
CA GLY A 181 -21.45 -30.70 5.43
C GLY A 181 -20.29 -29.75 5.16
N THR A 182 -19.88 -29.67 3.89
CA THR A 182 -18.87 -28.71 3.42
C THR A 182 -19.51 -27.66 2.53
N TYR A 183 -19.19 -26.39 2.78
CA TYR A 183 -19.71 -25.23 2.07
C TYR A 183 -18.63 -24.58 1.23
N GLU A 184 -18.98 -24.27 -0.02
CA GLU A 184 -18.06 -23.60 -0.93
C GLU A 184 -18.13 -22.08 -0.76
N GLN A 185 -17.00 -21.45 -0.44
CA GLN A 185 -16.85 -20.01 -0.44
C GLN A 185 -16.74 -19.51 -1.88
N ARG A 186 -17.58 -18.54 -2.24
CA ARG A 186 -17.56 -17.85 -3.53
C ARG A 186 -16.83 -16.53 -3.40
N ILE A 187 -16.18 -16.10 -4.49
CA ILE A 187 -15.59 -14.77 -4.56
C ILE A 187 -16.71 -13.73 -4.59
N GLY A 188 -16.69 -12.79 -3.64
CA GLY A 188 -17.71 -11.76 -3.50
C GLY A 188 -17.42 -10.50 -4.31
N TYR A 189 -18.36 -9.54 -4.25
CA TYR A 189 -18.32 -8.33 -5.08
C TYR A 189 -17.15 -7.39 -4.76
N ALA A 190 -16.62 -7.41 -3.53
CA ALA A 190 -15.54 -6.52 -3.09
C ALA A 190 -14.25 -6.72 -3.89
N PHE A 191 -13.94 -7.99 -4.21
CA PHE A 191 -12.80 -8.33 -5.05
C PHE A 191 -12.96 -7.76 -6.47
N TYR A 192 -14.15 -7.84 -7.05
CA TYR A 192 -14.41 -7.28 -8.38
C TYR A 192 -14.33 -5.74 -8.39
N LEU A 193 -14.78 -5.07 -7.33
CA LEU A 193 -14.58 -3.62 -7.17
C LEU A 193 -13.09 -3.28 -7.15
N HIS A 194 -12.29 -4.04 -6.40
CA HIS A 194 -10.85 -3.83 -6.36
C HIS A 194 -10.20 -4.02 -7.76
N ILE A 195 -10.53 -5.11 -8.47
CA ILE A 195 -10.09 -5.35 -9.85
C ILE A 195 -10.48 -4.21 -10.80
N MET A 196 -11.71 -3.69 -10.69
CA MET A 196 -12.14 -2.55 -11.51
C MET A 196 -11.26 -1.31 -11.25
N GLY A 197 -10.85 -1.10 -10.00
CA GLY A 197 -9.85 -0.10 -9.63
C GLY A 197 -8.49 -0.36 -10.30
N THR A 198 -7.98 -1.59 -10.23
CA THR A 198 -6.73 -2.02 -10.89
C THR A 198 -6.76 -1.80 -12.41
N VAL A 199 -7.88 -2.08 -13.06
CA VAL A 199 -8.08 -1.83 -14.51
C VAL A 199 -8.06 -0.33 -14.81
N CYS A 200 -8.71 0.49 -13.98
CA CYS A 200 -8.67 1.95 -14.14
C CYS A 200 -7.23 2.48 -14.02
N TRP A 201 -6.45 2.00 -13.04
CA TRP A 201 -5.03 2.35 -12.91
C TRP A 201 -4.18 1.84 -14.07
N SER A 202 -4.50 0.67 -14.65
CA SER A 202 -3.83 0.17 -15.85
C SER A 202 -4.01 1.11 -17.04
N ILE A 203 -5.24 1.58 -17.28
CA ILE A 203 -5.54 2.53 -18.36
C ILE A 203 -4.88 3.90 -18.10
N ALA A 204 -4.90 4.35 -16.83
CA ALA A 204 -4.20 5.57 -16.43
C ALA A 204 -2.69 5.47 -16.69
N PHE A 205 -2.08 4.33 -16.37
CA PHE A 205 -0.67 4.07 -16.58
C PHE A 205 -0.31 4.08 -18.07
N MET A 206 -1.10 3.43 -18.92
CA MET A 206 -0.91 3.47 -20.37
C MET A 206 -0.99 4.90 -20.93
N SER A 207 -1.92 5.70 -20.42
CA SER A 207 -2.06 7.12 -20.79
C SER A 207 -0.86 7.96 -20.31
N SER A 208 -0.32 7.64 -19.14
CA SER A 208 0.87 8.28 -18.58
C SER A 208 2.12 7.97 -19.41
N LEU A 209 2.29 6.72 -19.85
CA LEU A 209 3.39 6.30 -20.73
C LEU A 209 3.33 7.01 -22.08
N ALA A 210 2.14 7.12 -22.68
CA ALA A 210 1.95 7.85 -23.93
C ALA A 210 2.35 9.33 -23.80
N THR A 211 2.06 9.95 -22.64
CA THR A 211 2.43 11.33 -22.34
C THR A 211 3.95 11.49 -22.26
N THR A 212 4.63 10.62 -21.52
CA THR A 212 6.09 10.63 -21.36
C THR A 212 6.81 10.33 -22.67
N TYR A 213 6.33 9.36 -23.46
CA TYR A 213 6.90 9.05 -24.77
C TYR A 213 6.80 10.25 -25.73
N LYS A 214 5.63 10.89 -25.83
CA LYS A 214 5.44 12.11 -26.64
C LYS A 214 6.22 13.31 -26.12
N PHE A 215 6.62 13.31 -24.84
CA PHE A 215 7.55 14.29 -24.30
C PHE A 215 8.95 14.10 -24.89
N PHE A 216 9.43 12.86 -24.96
CA PHE A 216 10.76 12.51 -25.46
C PHE A 216 10.89 12.61 -26.99
N SER A 217 9.96 12.03 -27.76
CA SER A 217 10.05 12.03 -29.23
C SER A 217 9.94 13.43 -29.86
N GLY A 218 9.33 14.39 -29.17
CA GLY A 218 9.29 15.79 -29.62
C GLY A 218 10.65 16.49 -29.52
N GLN A 219 11.56 15.99 -28.70
CA GLN A 219 12.90 16.54 -28.50
C GLN A 219 13.90 16.01 -29.56
N SER A 220 13.69 14.78 -30.02
CA SER A 220 14.49 14.12 -31.06
C SER A 220 14.38 14.82 -32.42
N GLY A 221 13.19 15.26 -32.80
CA GLY A 221 12.96 16.00 -34.06
C GLY A 221 13.37 17.47 -34.03
N SER A 222 13.71 18.02 -32.85
CA SER A 222 14.23 19.39 -32.69
C SER A 222 15.75 19.43 -32.50
N SER A 223 16.40 18.28 -32.26
CA SER A 223 17.86 18.22 -32.10
C SER A 223 18.61 18.39 -33.42
N GLU A 224 18.01 18.09 -34.57
CA GLU A 224 18.63 18.36 -35.88
C GLU A 224 18.67 19.86 -36.25
N LYS A 225 18.07 20.73 -35.43
CA LYS A 225 18.16 22.19 -35.58
C LYS A 225 18.87 22.91 -34.43
N SER A 226 19.41 22.15 -33.46
CA SER A 226 20.12 22.70 -32.30
C SER A 226 21.52 22.11 -32.13
N ASP A 227 22.17 21.76 -33.24
CA ASP A 227 23.58 21.33 -33.24
C ASP A 227 24.56 22.52 -33.33
N LYS A 228 24.19 23.69 -32.78
CA LYS A 228 25.05 24.89 -32.73
C LYS A 228 25.13 25.63 -31.41
N THR A 229 24.53 25.15 -30.33
CA THR A 229 24.78 25.75 -29.01
C THR A 229 24.76 24.71 -27.90
N GLY A 230 25.96 24.21 -27.60
CA GLY A 230 26.46 24.11 -26.22
C GLY A 230 25.73 23.15 -25.29
N PHE A 231 26.24 21.91 -25.27
CA PHE A 231 26.44 21.19 -24.01
C PHE A 231 27.12 22.14 -23.01
N VAL A 232 26.39 22.60 -21.99
CA VAL A 232 26.99 23.18 -20.78
C VAL A 232 26.79 22.16 -19.67
N ALA A 233 27.88 21.46 -19.41
CA ALA A 233 28.06 20.67 -18.22
C ALA A 233 27.82 21.52 -16.96
N VAL A 234 27.27 20.85 -15.96
CA VAL A 234 27.17 21.34 -14.59
C VAL A 234 28.59 21.55 -14.05
N GLU A 235 29.04 22.79 -13.93
CA GLU A 235 30.01 23.22 -12.91
C GLU A 235 30.11 24.76 -12.89
N ASP A 236 29.55 25.41 -11.87
CA ASP A 236 30.22 26.55 -11.23
C ASP A 236 29.54 26.91 -9.89
N THR A 237 30.08 26.35 -8.80
CA THR A 237 29.81 26.82 -7.43
C THR A 237 30.72 28.02 -7.14
N SER A 238 30.42 29.19 -7.70
CA SER A 238 31.14 30.43 -7.37
C SER A 238 30.32 31.72 -7.59
N LYS A 239 29.07 31.77 -7.11
CA LYS A 239 28.32 33.04 -7.01
C LYS A 239 27.56 33.17 -5.70
N TRP A 240 28.32 33.47 -4.64
CA TRP A 240 27.84 34.27 -3.52
C TRP A 240 28.84 35.41 -3.31
N ALA A 241 28.55 36.58 -3.87
CA ALA A 241 29.19 37.83 -3.50
C ALA A 241 28.16 38.67 -2.71
N PRO A 242 28.46 39.12 -1.49
CA PRO A 242 27.63 40.09 -0.79
C PRO A 242 27.97 41.53 -1.22
N HIS A 243 26.97 42.38 -1.03
CA HIS A 243 26.90 43.82 -1.34
C HIS A 243 28.18 44.65 -1.06
N GLU A 244 28.50 45.53 -2.00
CA GLU A 244 29.41 46.67 -1.82
C GLU A 244 28.80 47.74 -0.91
N THR A 245 29.55 48.16 0.12
CA THR A 245 29.49 49.53 0.66
C THR A 245 30.91 50.05 0.87
N SER A 246 31.18 51.19 0.27
CA SER A 246 32.42 51.98 0.26
C SER A 246 32.82 52.55 1.63
N PHE A 247 34.11 52.44 2.02
CA PHE A 247 34.83 53.50 2.75
C PHE A 247 36.37 53.27 2.86
N THR A 248 37.13 54.21 2.27
CA THR A 248 38.36 54.91 2.71
C THR A 248 39.49 54.23 3.55
N SER A 249 40.70 54.24 2.97
CA SER A 249 42.05 54.55 3.51
C SER A 249 42.51 54.10 4.91
N GLN A 250 43.57 53.26 4.97
CA GLN A 250 44.90 53.52 5.57
C GLN A 250 45.66 52.24 6.02
N ARG A 251 46.98 52.25 5.75
CA ARG A 251 48.13 51.68 6.50
C ARG A 251 48.33 50.17 6.66
N THR A 252 49.46 49.73 6.08
CA THR A 252 50.64 49.08 6.72
C THR A 252 50.43 48.16 7.93
N LEU A 253 50.85 46.88 7.82
CA LEU A 253 52.06 46.29 8.44
C LEU A 253 52.00 44.74 8.55
N GLN A 254 53.16 44.15 8.28
CA GLN A 254 53.75 42.94 8.90
C GLN A 254 53.20 41.52 8.65
N THR A 255 53.98 40.80 7.84
CA THR A 255 54.73 39.55 8.17
C THR A 255 54.34 38.78 9.43
N SER A 256 54.05 37.48 9.30
CA SER A 256 54.86 36.40 9.92
C SER A 256 54.36 35.02 9.49
N ASP A 257 55.32 34.19 9.09
CA ASP A 257 55.17 32.75 8.85
C ASP A 257 54.79 32.02 10.14
N VAL A 258 53.81 31.11 10.07
CA VAL A 258 53.66 30.02 11.03
C VAL A 258 53.26 28.74 10.31
N GLN A 259 54.18 27.79 10.32
CA GLN A 259 54.04 26.41 9.85
C GLN A 259 53.43 25.57 10.97
N PHE A 260 52.43 24.73 10.70
CA PHE A 260 51.95 23.75 11.69
C PHE A 260 51.64 22.37 11.09
N SER A 261 52.19 21.37 11.78
CA SER A 261 52.13 19.93 11.54
C SER A 261 50.72 19.35 11.58
N ALA A 262 50.54 18.30 10.78
CA ALA A 262 49.40 17.40 10.83
C ALA A 262 49.31 16.64 12.18
N VAL A 263 48.14 16.70 12.81
CA VAL A 263 47.71 15.81 13.90
C VAL A 263 46.47 15.06 13.41
N PRO A 264 46.38 13.72 13.53
CA PRO A 264 45.18 12.98 13.18
C PRO A 264 44.14 13.13 14.30
N GLN A 265 42.97 13.67 13.96
CA GLN A 265 41.84 13.82 14.86
C GLN A 265 41.10 12.48 14.99
N ARG A 266 41.02 11.95 16.23
CA ARG A 266 40.15 10.81 16.58
C ARG A 266 38.70 11.30 16.66
N ASP A 267 37.80 10.59 16.00
CA ASP A 267 36.36 10.79 16.14
C ASP A 267 35.82 10.21 17.47
N PRO A 268 35.11 11.00 18.31
CA PRO A 268 34.62 10.56 19.62
C PRO A 268 33.30 9.74 19.62
N LEU A 269 32.82 9.25 18.48
CA LEU A 269 31.48 8.63 18.39
C LEU A 269 31.44 7.11 18.32
N LEU A 270 32.57 6.42 18.53
CA LEU A 270 32.64 4.95 18.57
C LEU A 270 32.60 4.35 20.00
N GLU A 271 32.33 5.15 21.03
CA GLU A 271 32.45 4.72 22.45
C GLU A 271 31.10 4.50 23.15
N LYS A 272 30.02 4.20 22.40
CA LYS A 272 28.68 4.00 22.99
C LYS A 272 28.01 2.64 22.75
N TYR A 273 28.70 1.67 22.14
CA TYR A 273 28.13 0.32 21.85
C TYR A 273 29.00 -0.86 22.29
N THR A 274 29.74 -0.73 23.39
CA THR A 274 30.41 -1.86 24.05
C THR A 274 30.01 -1.92 25.51
N ARG A 275 28.77 -2.32 25.79
CA ARG A 275 28.42 -2.92 27.08
C ARG A 275 28.21 -4.43 26.90
N PRO A 276 28.92 -5.29 27.66
CA PRO A 276 28.70 -6.71 27.65
C PRO A 276 27.32 -7.06 28.24
N LEU A 277 26.64 -8.02 27.62
CA LEU A 277 25.38 -8.59 28.07
C LEU A 277 25.55 -9.28 29.44
N PRO A 278 24.56 -9.20 30.36
CA PRO A 278 24.58 -9.98 31.59
C PRO A 278 24.39 -11.49 31.28
N PRO A 279 24.97 -12.39 32.10
CA PRO A 279 24.85 -13.84 31.90
C PRO A 279 23.42 -14.33 32.20
N TYR A 280 22.97 -15.32 31.41
CA TYR A 280 21.69 -16.00 31.55
C TYR A 280 21.52 -16.67 32.93
N PRO A 281 20.32 -16.64 33.54
CA PRO A 281 20.04 -17.42 34.72
C PRO A 281 19.91 -18.92 34.37
N HIS A 282 20.64 -19.76 35.12
CA HIS A 282 20.57 -21.21 35.09
C HIS A 282 19.17 -21.71 35.46
N TYR A 283 18.57 -22.53 34.60
CA TYR A 283 17.39 -23.35 34.95
C TYR A 283 17.77 -24.37 36.03
N ARG A 284 17.21 -24.21 37.23
CA ARG A 284 17.22 -25.23 38.27
C ARG A 284 16.16 -26.27 37.93
N ARG A 285 16.61 -27.50 37.66
CA ARG A 285 15.76 -28.68 37.46
C ARG A 285 15.27 -29.12 38.85
N GLU A 286 14.02 -28.84 39.18
CA GLU A 286 13.37 -29.46 40.33
C GLU A 286 13.00 -30.90 39.96
N THR A 287 13.63 -31.85 40.65
CA THR A 287 13.24 -33.25 40.68
C THR A 287 12.19 -33.42 41.78
N SER A 288 10.96 -33.75 41.41
CA SER A 288 9.94 -34.23 42.34
C SER A 288 10.07 -35.75 42.48
N ALA A 289 10.28 -36.20 43.71
CA ALA A 289 10.02 -37.56 44.18
C ALA A 289 8.71 -37.56 44.96
#